data_AF-A0A938JCP5-F1
#
_entry.id   AF-A0A938JCP5-F1
#
_cell.length_a   1.000
_cell.length_b   1.000
_cell.length_c   1.000
_cell.angle_alpha   90.00
_cell.angle_beta   90.00
_cell.angle_gamma   90.00
#
_symmetry.space_group_name_H-M   'P 1'
#
loop_
_entity.id
_entity.type
_entity.pdbx_description
1 polymer ?
#
loop_
_entity_poly.entity_id
_entity_poly.type
_entity_poly.pdbx_seq_one_letter_code
_entity_poly.pdbx_strand_id
1 'polypeptide(L)'
;MRHMDDVRAIVAILFRAHTAILAGLLLTLAATAGRRRAQEAVAVGLRYGALATVAVAAGVGVFMVLAWDTFFDGFHRLFFEGRTWWFYADDTLRRVYPDAFWMGVAAWIAGIATVFTAIVLLGASIWRRRLRRRASVRAGAGAPGDEWGPAA
;
A
#
# COMPACT_ATOMS: atom_id res chain seq x y z
N MET A 1 0.62 -30.82 11.86
CA MET A 1 -0.58 -30.00 12.16
C MET A 1 -0.24 -28.60 12.69
N ARG A 2 0.78 -28.41 13.56
CA ARG A 2 1.21 -27.09 14.10
C ARG A 2 1.35 -25.94 13.08
N HIS A 3 1.86 -26.20 11.88
CA HIS A 3 2.06 -25.16 10.87
C HIS A 3 0.78 -24.39 10.49
N MET A 4 -0.34 -25.09 10.29
CA MET A 4 -1.58 -24.42 9.89
C MET A 4 -2.18 -23.58 11.03
N ASP A 5 -1.90 -23.95 12.28
CA ASP A 5 -2.27 -23.15 13.45
C ASP A 5 -1.40 -21.89 13.54
N ASP A 6 -0.09 -22.01 13.29
CA ASP A 6 0.84 -20.89 13.23
C ASP A 6 0.44 -19.92 12.10
N VAL A 7 0.15 -20.44 10.90
CA VAL A 7 -0.35 -19.66 9.75
C VAL A 7 -1.64 -18.92 10.12
N ARG A 8 -2.61 -19.60 10.74
CA ARG A 8 -3.86 -18.98 11.17
C ARG A 8 -3.62 -17.83 12.15
N ALA A 9 -2.72 -18.00 13.11
CA ALA A 9 -2.38 -16.98 14.09
C ALA A 9 -1.75 -15.74 13.42
N ILE A 10 -0.77 -15.95 12.53
CA ILE A 10 -0.10 -14.88 11.79
C ILE A 10 -1.10 -14.12 10.90
N VAL A 11 -1.93 -14.84 10.14
CA VAL A 11 -2.96 -14.23 9.28
C VAL A 11 -3.95 -13.41 10.11
N ALA A 12 -4.36 -13.89 11.28
CA ALA A 12 -5.23 -13.13 12.18
C ALA A 12 -4.56 -11.86 12.72
N ILE A 13 -3.26 -11.91 13.05
CA ILE A 13 -2.48 -10.72 13.44
C ILE A 13 -2.41 -9.72 12.29
N LEU A 14 -2.10 -10.19 11.08
CA LEU A 14 -2.04 -9.35 9.88
C LEU A 14 -3.37 -8.64 9.61
N PHE A 15 -4.50 -9.35 9.68
CA PHE A 15 -5.82 -8.72 9.48
C PHE A 15 -6.17 -7.71 10.57
N ARG A 16 -5.83 -7.97 11.84
CA ARG A 16 -6.02 -7.00 12.93
C ARG A 16 -5.17 -5.76 12.73
N ALA A 17 -3.88 -5.94 12.40
CA ALA A 17 -2.96 -4.84 12.11
C ALA A 17 -3.44 -4.02 10.91
N HIS A 18 -3.87 -4.69 9.84
CA HIS A 18 -4.41 -4.04 8.64
C HIS A 18 -5.66 -3.20 8.98
N THR A 19 -6.61 -3.77 9.72
CA THR A 19 -7.81 -3.06 10.18
C THR A 19 -7.45 -1.83 11.03
N ALA A 20 -6.50 -1.96 11.95
CA ALA A 20 -6.05 -0.85 12.79
C ALA A 20 -5.38 0.27 11.97
N ILE A 21 -4.53 -0.08 11.00
CA ILE A 21 -3.88 0.87 10.09
C ILE A 21 -4.93 1.60 9.24
N LEU A 22 -5.91 0.87 8.69
CA LEU A 22 -7.00 1.48 7.92
C LEU A 22 -7.84 2.43 8.79
N ALA A 23 -8.20 2.02 10.01
CA ALA A 23 -8.91 2.88 10.95
C ALA A 23 -8.11 4.15 11.26
N GLY A 24 -6.81 4.03 11.56
CA GLY A 24 -5.92 5.17 11.78
C GLY A 24 -5.82 6.11 10.59
N LEU A 25 -5.77 5.57 9.37
CA LEU A 25 -5.79 6.36 8.14
C LEU A 25 -7.10 7.15 7.99
N LEU A 26 -8.25 6.51 8.20
CA LEU A 26 -9.56 7.16 8.12
C LEU A 26 -9.72 8.25 9.19
N LEU A 27 -9.27 7.99 10.42
CA LEU A 27 -9.27 8.98 11.50
C LEU A 27 -8.37 10.18 11.15
N THR A 28 -7.20 9.93 10.56
CA THR A 28 -6.30 11.01 10.11
C THR A 28 -6.95 11.85 9.01
N LEU A 29 -7.63 11.22 8.05
CA LEU A 29 -8.37 11.92 7.00
C LEU A 29 -9.52 12.77 7.58
N ALA A 30 -10.28 12.22 8.53
CA ALA A 30 -11.36 12.93 9.21
C ALA A 30 -10.85 14.13 10.03
N ALA A 31 -9.82 13.91 10.85
CA ALA A 31 -9.22 14.95 11.70
C ALA A 31 -8.61 16.11 10.90
N THR A 32 -8.23 15.87 9.64
CA THR A 32 -7.60 16.87 8.77
C THR A 32 -8.56 17.50 7.77
N ALA A 33 -9.83 17.10 7.71
CA ALA A 33 -10.80 17.48 6.67
C ALA A 33 -11.01 19.00 6.50
N GLY A 34 -10.84 19.80 7.56
CA GLY A 34 -10.93 21.27 7.50
C GLY A 34 -9.59 22.00 7.40
N ARG A 35 -8.47 21.29 7.53
CA ARG A 35 -7.13 21.88 7.70
C ARG A 35 -6.31 21.71 6.42
N ARG A 36 -6.41 22.65 5.48
CA ARG A 36 -5.77 22.56 4.16
C ARG A 36 -4.28 22.16 4.21
N ARG A 37 -3.47 22.78 5.07
CA ARG A 37 -2.03 22.42 5.21
C ARG A 37 -1.85 20.96 5.62
N ALA A 38 -2.70 20.45 6.51
CA ALA A 38 -2.68 19.05 6.91
C ALA A 38 -3.17 18.12 5.79
N GLN A 39 -4.19 18.50 5.02
CA GLN A 39 -4.64 17.76 3.84
C GLN A 39 -3.55 17.65 2.77
N GLU A 40 -2.79 18.73 2.55
CA GLU A 40 -1.66 18.72 1.63
C GLU A 40 -0.56 17.77 2.13
N ALA A 41 -0.27 17.75 3.43
CA ALA A 41 0.67 16.80 4.03
C ALA A 41 0.20 15.35 3.86
N VAL A 42 -1.08 15.06 4.12
CA VAL A 42 -1.66 13.72 3.91
C VAL A 42 -1.58 13.31 2.44
N ALA A 43 -1.94 14.18 1.50
CA ALA A 43 -1.86 13.88 0.07
C ALA A 43 -0.41 13.64 -0.41
N VAL A 44 0.57 14.34 0.17
CA VAL A 44 1.99 14.10 -0.09
C VAL A 44 2.44 12.76 0.51
N GLY A 45 2.06 12.46 1.74
CA GLY A 45 2.33 11.19 2.41
C GLY A 45 1.76 10.00 1.65
N LEU A 46 0.49 10.05 1.24
CA LEU A 46 -0.15 9.02 0.42
C LEU A 46 0.57 8.80 -0.91
N ARG A 47 1.04 9.88 -1.56
CA ARG A 47 1.77 9.78 -2.82
C ARG A 47 3.12 9.09 -2.64
N TYR A 48 3.92 9.50 -1.66
CA TYR A 48 5.23 8.88 -1.41
C TYR A 48 5.09 7.46 -0.88
N GLY A 49 4.12 7.20 -0.01
CA GLY A 49 3.77 5.87 0.45
C GLY A 49 3.40 4.96 -0.71
N ALA A 50 2.54 5.41 -1.62
CA ALA A 50 2.19 4.63 -2.80
C ALA A 50 3.40 4.36 -3.72
N LEU A 51 4.28 5.34 -3.93
CA LEU A 51 5.52 5.14 -4.70
C LEU A 51 6.43 4.10 -4.06
N ALA A 52 6.63 4.18 -2.75
CA ALA A 52 7.44 3.23 -1.99
C ALA A 52 6.84 1.82 -2.06
N THR A 53 5.52 1.68 -1.91
CA THR A 53 4.82 0.40 -2.06
C THR A 53 5.02 -0.19 -3.46
N VAL A 54 4.89 0.60 -4.53
CA VAL A 54 5.15 0.11 -5.90
C VAL A 54 6.60 -0.35 -6.06
N ALA A 55 7.57 0.43 -5.55
CA ALA A 55 8.98 0.07 -5.65
C ALA A 55 9.29 -1.25 -4.91
N VAL A 56 8.77 -1.41 -3.70
CA VAL A 56 8.91 -2.65 -2.92
C VAL A 56 8.22 -3.81 -3.62
N ALA A 57 6.98 -3.63 -4.08
CA ALA A 57 6.23 -4.68 -4.77
C ALA A 57 6.93 -5.14 -6.06
N ALA A 58 7.47 -4.21 -6.84
CA ALA A 58 8.24 -4.53 -8.04
C ALA A 58 9.53 -5.29 -7.69
N GLY A 59 10.29 -4.85 -6.69
CA GLY A 59 11.50 -5.53 -6.25
C GLY A 59 11.23 -6.95 -5.75
N VAL A 60 10.20 -7.12 -4.91
CA VAL A 60 9.76 -8.44 -4.43
C VAL A 60 9.27 -9.29 -5.60
N GLY A 61 8.43 -8.76 -6.50
CA GLY A 61 7.92 -9.51 -7.65
C GLY A 61 9.04 -10.00 -8.57
N VAL A 62 10.04 -9.17 -8.86
CA VAL A 62 11.22 -9.57 -9.63
C VAL A 62 11.99 -10.67 -8.91
N PHE A 63 12.21 -10.53 -7.59
CA PHE A 63 12.90 -11.55 -6.81
C PHE A 63 12.16 -12.89 -6.80
N MET A 64 10.83 -12.87 -6.67
CA MET A 64 9.98 -14.07 -6.72
C MET A 64 10.08 -14.80 -8.06
N VAL A 65 10.14 -14.07 -9.17
CA VAL A 65 10.23 -14.66 -10.52
C VAL A 65 11.62 -15.24 -10.78
N LEU A 66 12.68 -14.55 -10.35
CA LEU A 66 14.06 -14.94 -10.64
C LEU A 66 14.60 -16.01 -9.68
N ALA A 67 14.10 -16.06 -8.44
CA ALA A 67 14.65 -16.89 -7.38
C ALA A 67 13.55 -17.45 -6.46
N TRP A 68 12.54 -18.09 -7.05
CA TRP A 68 11.37 -18.62 -6.35
C TRP A 68 11.72 -19.41 -5.09
N ASP A 69 12.57 -20.44 -5.19
CA ASP A 69 12.90 -21.32 -4.05
C ASP A 69 13.56 -20.53 -2.91
N THR A 70 14.47 -19.60 -3.25
CA THR A 70 15.14 -18.76 -2.25
C THR A 70 14.17 -17.79 -1.58
N PHE A 71 13.27 -17.18 -2.36
CA PHE A 71 12.22 -16.32 -1.85
C PHE A 71 11.28 -17.09 -0.91
N PHE A 72 10.80 -18.26 -1.36
CA PHE A 72 9.84 -19.06 -0.61
C PHE A 72 10.42 -19.53 0.72
N ASP A 73 11.64 -20.08 0.71
CA ASP A 73 12.33 -20.50 1.93
C ASP A 73 12.61 -19.31 2.86
N GLY A 74 13.10 -18.21 2.31
CA GLY A 74 13.39 -16.99 3.08
C GLY A 74 12.13 -16.43 3.74
N PHE A 75 11.03 -16.36 3.00
CA PHE A 75 9.73 -15.94 3.49
C PHE A 75 9.27 -16.81 4.67
N HIS A 76 9.32 -18.13 4.54
CA HIS A 76 8.86 -19.02 5.61
C HIS A 76 9.74 -18.93 6.85
N ARG A 77 11.06 -18.79 6.70
CA ARG A 77 11.99 -18.63 7.83
C ARG A 77 11.78 -17.35 8.63
N LEU A 78 11.18 -16.30 8.04
CA LEU A 78 10.84 -15.08 8.77
C LEU A 78 9.69 -15.28 9.76
N PHE A 79 8.79 -16.23 9.48
CA PHE A 79 7.54 -16.40 10.23
C PHE A 79 7.48 -17.70 11.04
N PHE A 80 8.24 -18.72 10.64
CA PHE A 80 8.14 -20.06 11.18
C PHE A 80 9.50 -20.58 11.63
N GLU A 81 9.53 -21.18 12.82
CA GLU A 81 10.75 -21.72 13.41
C GLU A 81 11.02 -23.17 12.98
N GLY A 82 12.30 -23.49 12.77
CA GLY A 82 12.76 -24.85 12.49
C GLY A 82 12.19 -25.40 11.19
N ARG A 83 11.65 -26.64 11.24
CA ARG A 83 11.16 -27.40 10.08
C ARG A 83 9.63 -27.51 10.04
N THR A 84 8.90 -26.68 10.78
CA THR A 84 7.43 -26.79 10.86
C THR A 84 6.73 -26.56 9.53
N TRP A 85 7.34 -25.78 8.64
CA TRP A 85 6.85 -25.44 7.30
C TRP A 85 7.46 -26.31 6.18
N TRP A 86 8.39 -27.22 6.51
CA TRP A 86 9.06 -28.08 5.53
C TRP A 86 8.28 -29.39 5.33
N PHE A 87 7.52 -29.47 4.25
CA PHE A 87 6.72 -30.64 3.89
C PHE A 87 7.42 -31.54 2.87
N TYR A 88 7.25 -32.87 3.03
CA TYR A 88 7.73 -33.85 2.07
C TYR A 88 6.88 -33.79 0.78
N ALA A 89 7.43 -34.30 -0.32
CA ALA A 89 6.76 -34.27 -1.63
C ALA A 89 5.46 -35.09 -1.67
N ASP A 90 5.35 -36.09 -0.79
CA ASP A 90 4.21 -36.96 -0.64
C ASP A 90 3.14 -36.45 0.35
N ASP A 91 3.44 -35.38 1.10
CA ASP A 91 2.47 -34.75 1.98
C ASP A 91 1.30 -34.17 1.17
N THR A 92 0.08 -34.46 1.62
CA THR A 92 -1.17 -34.02 0.96
C THR A 92 -1.19 -32.51 0.72
N LEU A 93 -0.66 -31.72 1.66
CA LEU A 93 -0.63 -30.25 1.54
C LEU A 93 0.17 -29.79 0.32
N ARG A 94 1.34 -30.39 0.06
CA ARG A 94 2.21 -30.03 -1.06
C ARG A 94 1.63 -30.49 -2.41
N ARG A 95 0.89 -31.61 -2.41
CA ARG A 95 0.21 -32.12 -3.61
C ARG A 95 -0.99 -31.27 -4.02
N VAL A 96 -1.78 -30.79 -3.04
CA VAL A 96 -2.96 -29.97 -3.30
C VAL A 96 -2.56 -28.51 -3.60
N TYR A 97 -1.48 -28.01 -2.99
CA TYR A 97 -0.97 -26.66 -3.19
C TYR A 97 0.49 -26.68 -3.69
N PRO A 98 0.73 -27.07 -4.96
CA PRO A 98 2.06 -27.13 -5.55
C PRO A 98 2.65 -25.72 -5.74
N ASP A 99 3.96 -25.64 -5.98
CA ASP A 99 4.68 -24.35 -6.11
C ASP A 99 4.06 -23.44 -7.17
N ALA A 100 3.64 -23.99 -8.33
CA ALA A 100 2.95 -23.24 -9.39
C ALA A 100 1.63 -22.58 -8.93
N PHE A 101 0.89 -23.23 -8.01
CA PHE A 101 -0.31 -22.64 -7.42
C PHE A 101 0.06 -21.39 -6.60
N TRP A 102 1.08 -21.48 -5.75
CA TRP A 102 1.52 -20.37 -4.91
C TRP A 102 2.14 -19.22 -5.72
N MET A 103 2.89 -19.53 -6.78
CA MET A 103 3.36 -18.52 -7.74
C MET A 103 2.19 -17.75 -8.35
N GLY A 104 1.13 -18.47 -8.78
CA GLY A 104 -0.08 -17.87 -9.32
C GLY A 104 -0.81 -16.99 -8.30
N VAL A 105 -1.00 -17.47 -7.07
CA VAL A 105 -1.60 -16.69 -5.98
C VAL A 105 -0.80 -15.43 -5.68
N ALA A 106 0.52 -15.54 -5.60
CA ALA A 106 1.38 -14.38 -5.35
C ALA A 106 1.31 -13.36 -6.50
N ALA A 107 1.28 -13.82 -7.76
CA ALA A 107 1.13 -12.94 -8.92
C ALA A 107 -0.23 -12.20 -8.88
N TRP A 108 -1.32 -12.88 -8.51
CA TRP A 108 -2.63 -12.26 -8.34
C TRP A 108 -2.64 -11.21 -7.24
N ILE A 109 -2.08 -11.52 -6.07
CA ILE A 109 -1.97 -10.57 -4.96
C ILE A 109 -1.14 -9.35 -5.37
N ALA A 110 0.01 -9.57 -6.01
CA ALA A 110 0.87 -8.50 -6.50
C ALA A 110 0.15 -7.62 -7.55
N GLY A 111 -0.60 -8.23 -8.46
CA GLY A 111 -1.40 -7.52 -9.47
C GLY A 111 -2.47 -6.64 -8.84
N ILE A 112 -3.28 -7.19 -7.94
CA ILE A 112 -4.34 -6.44 -7.24
C ILE A 112 -3.74 -5.30 -6.40
N ALA A 113 -2.66 -5.57 -5.66
CA ALA A 113 -1.97 -4.57 -4.86
C ALA A 113 -1.41 -3.43 -5.73
N THR A 114 -0.87 -3.76 -6.91
CA THR A 114 -0.36 -2.78 -7.87
C THR A 114 -1.47 -1.87 -8.38
N VAL A 115 -2.61 -2.44 -8.80
CA VAL A 115 -3.77 -1.67 -9.27
C VAL A 115 -4.30 -0.75 -8.16
N PHE A 116 -4.48 -1.28 -6.95
CA PHE A 116 -4.94 -0.49 -5.82
C PHE A 116 -3.98 0.66 -5.49
N THR A 117 -2.68 0.39 -5.50
CA THR A 117 -1.66 1.41 -5.24
C THR A 117 -1.63 2.47 -6.34
N ALA A 118 -1.81 2.10 -7.60
CA ALA A 118 -1.92 3.04 -8.72
C ALA A 118 -3.14 3.97 -8.56
N ILE A 119 -4.29 3.43 -8.12
CA ILE A 119 -5.49 4.22 -7.82
C ILE A 119 -5.20 5.22 -6.70
N VAL A 120 -4.58 4.79 -5.59
CA VAL A 120 -4.21 5.66 -4.48
C VAL A 120 -3.24 6.75 -4.94
N LEU A 121 -2.23 6.39 -5.74
CA LEU A 121 -1.24 7.32 -6.27
C LEU A 121 -1.86 8.40 -7.15
N LEU A 122 -2.75 7.98 -8.07
CA LEU A 122 -3.48 8.88 -8.95
C LEU A 122 -4.42 9.79 -8.14
N GLY A 123 -5.19 9.21 -7.22
CA GLY A 123 -6.12 9.92 -6.35
C GLY A 123 -5.40 10.97 -5.50
N ALA A 124 -4.30 10.61 -4.83
CA ALA A 124 -3.48 11.52 -4.05
C ALA A 124 -2.87 12.64 -4.91
N SER A 125 -2.45 12.31 -6.14
CA SER A 125 -1.89 13.28 -7.08
C SER A 125 -2.94 14.29 -7.57
N ILE A 126 -4.15 13.83 -7.93
CA ILE A 126 -5.27 14.68 -8.31
C ILE A 126 -5.71 15.55 -7.13
N TRP A 127 -5.86 14.95 -5.94
CA TRP A 127 -6.26 15.67 -4.73
C TRP A 127 -5.29 16.79 -4.39
N ARG A 128 -3.97 16.51 -4.40
CA ARG A 128 -2.93 17.52 -4.20
C ARG A 128 -3.01 18.66 -5.21
N ARG A 129 -3.23 18.34 -6.50
CA ARG A 129 -3.39 19.37 -7.55
C ARG A 129 -4.62 20.25 -7.27
N ARG A 130 -5.74 19.68 -6.83
CA ARG A 130 -6.96 20.43 -6.47
C ARG A 130 -6.73 21.35 -5.27
N LEU A 131 -6.04 20.87 -4.21
CA LEU A 131 -5.70 21.69 -3.04
C LEU A 131 -4.85 22.90 -3.42
N ARG A 132 -3.85 22.71 -4.29
CA ARG A 132 -2.99 23.80 -4.79
C ARG A 132 -3.73 24.81 -5.68
N ARG A 133 -4.62 24.34 -6.56
CA ARG A 133 -5.44 25.23 -7.41
C ARG A 133 -6.40 26.09 -6.60
N ARG A 134 -7.03 25.53 -5.57
CA ARG A 134 -7.91 26.30 -4.65
C ARG A 134 -7.13 27.39 -3.92
N ALA A 135 -5.85 27.15 -3.63
CA ALA A 135 -4.95 28.14 -3.05
C ALA A 135 -4.74 29.36 -3.94
N SER A 136 -4.38 29.11 -5.20
CA SER A 136 -4.02 30.17 -6.14
C SER A 136 -5.23 31.02 -6.49
N VAL A 137 -6.41 30.42 -6.66
CA VAL A 137 -7.66 31.15 -6.89
C VAL A 137 -8.01 32.05 -5.70
N ARG A 138 -7.90 31.55 -4.47
CA ARG A 138 -8.18 32.35 -3.26
C ARG A 138 -7.16 33.49 -3.05
N ALA A 139 -5.91 33.26 -3.42
CA ALA A 139 -4.88 34.30 -3.36
C ALA A 139 -5.11 35.41 -4.40
N GLY A 140 -5.51 35.05 -5.63
CA GLY A 140 -5.85 36.01 -6.67
C GLY A 140 -7.12 36.81 -6.39
N ALA A 141 -8.15 36.18 -5.82
CA ALA A 141 -9.40 36.86 -5.43
C ALA A 141 -9.25 37.80 -4.21
N GLY A 142 -8.17 37.67 -3.44
CA GLY A 142 -7.87 38.53 -2.29
C GLY A 142 -6.82 39.61 -2.56
N ALA A 143 -6.27 39.68 -3.78
CA ALA A 143 -5.42 40.80 -4.16
C ALA A 143 -6.30 42.04 -4.29
N PRO A 144 -6.03 43.15 -3.57
CA PRO A 144 -6.75 44.39 -3.76
C PRO A 144 -6.68 44.76 -5.23
N GLY A 145 -7.84 45.02 -5.83
CA GLY A 145 -7.93 45.51 -7.18
C GLY A 145 -7.01 46.71 -7.34
N ASP A 146 -6.28 46.72 -8.42
CA ASP A 146 -5.69 47.88 -9.06
C ASP A 146 -6.74 49.00 -9.20
N GLU A 147 -6.97 49.75 -8.12
CA GLU A 147 -7.83 50.95 -8.06
C GLU A 147 -7.25 52.14 -8.85
N TRP A 148 -6.22 51.94 -9.68
CA TRP A 148 -5.71 52.97 -10.59
C TRP A 148 -6.52 52.97 -11.90
N GLY A 149 -7.80 53.33 -11.80
CA GLY A 149 -8.52 53.88 -12.94
C GLY A 149 -7.86 55.20 -13.35
N PRO A 150 -7.75 55.51 -14.66
CA PRO A 150 -7.15 56.77 -15.10
C PRO A 150 -7.96 57.94 -14.51
N ALA A 151 -7.31 58.76 -13.69
CA ALA A 151 -7.83 60.06 -13.32
C ALA A 151 -7.97 60.90 -14.59
N ALA A 152 -9.12 61.59 -14.67
CA ALA A 152 -9.63 62.40 -15.78
C ALA A 152 -8.59 63.24 -16.54
#